data_AF-A0A941X064-F1
#
_entry.id   AF-A0A941X064-F1
#
_cell.length_a   1.000
_cell.length_b   1.000
_cell.length_c   1.000
_cell.angle_alpha   90.00
_cell.angle_beta   90.00
_cell.angle_gamma   90.00
#
_symmetry.space_group_name_H-M   'P 1'
#
loop_
_entity.id
_entity.type
_entity.pdbx_description
1 polymer ?
#
loop_
_entity_poly.entity_id
_entity_poly.type
_entity_poly.pdbx_seq_one_letter_code
_entity_poly.pdbx_strand_id
1 'polypeptide(L)'
;MDKKFLKQLARWHEDDEFQKIVDAILALPEEERDYDLTGQLARALNNLEDYETAAEVLLTVEAEGQHDPLWHYRLGYAYYYSDRFGQAKERFEQVLRLTPDDQDARMFLGWCDEELTPGGKVKKLNARLTTPEAMTGGKTFRQRTAEFWQWFADNEPRLAAMIEKRGEEDVDKMVDFISGGVQLISGELNFNLGGDYEFTFTIEGKNYLFYLLPWLVEQMPEQFRGKWHFFPCMQGTHGESFGFQMYGKDVQLDEVMVGLKYKEDQNYFDIRFYDEQLCSLDDNSCYNAFYIMMELTIGEALSHIYIGNVDKADGMEAGMFPLTRLEACMTVALEEAKKEILTRPDERYSVYRMEFDTVKDLRYDMVIGTTCFSDLLQDYFNGETENADKLAACGSKAVFLVMPVGEADRSGMLKLRYEIEDRLTAEVLGKKGSGREIGILLGGTMGRDNLYIDLLLYDTPAFMEQASSLLGQYSYPFYLAEFRPESRLVALANVG
;
A
#
# COMPACT_ATOMS: atom_id res chain seq x y z
N MET A 1 -3.71 -28.35 -53.10
CA MET A 1 -4.23 -27.14 -52.45
C MET A 1 -4.68 -26.09 -53.48
N ASP A 2 -5.84 -25.45 -53.26
CA ASP A 2 -6.36 -24.37 -54.13
C ASP A 2 -5.57 -23.06 -53.92
N LYS A 3 -4.86 -22.60 -54.96
CA LYS A 3 -4.10 -21.33 -54.93
C LYS A 3 -4.98 -20.11 -54.64
N LYS A 4 -6.29 -20.18 -54.89
CA LYS A 4 -7.24 -19.12 -54.55
C LYS A 4 -7.51 -19.07 -53.05
N PHE A 5 -7.59 -20.22 -52.38
CA PHE A 5 -7.82 -20.31 -50.94
C PHE A 5 -6.65 -19.73 -50.15
N LEU A 6 -5.41 -20.11 -50.46
CA LEU A 6 -4.21 -19.53 -49.79
C LEU A 6 -4.13 -18.01 -49.92
N LYS A 7 -4.46 -17.47 -51.11
CA LYS A 7 -4.50 -16.01 -51.32
C LYS A 7 -5.57 -15.34 -50.46
N GLN A 8 -6.70 -16.02 -50.23
CA GLN A 8 -7.75 -15.52 -49.37
C GLN A 8 -7.31 -15.51 -47.90
N LEU A 9 -6.63 -16.58 -47.43
CA LEU A 9 -6.08 -16.62 -46.08
C LEU A 9 -5.02 -15.53 -45.86
N ALA A 10 -4.15 -15.30 -46.85
CA ALA A 10 -3.16 -14.23 -46.81
C ALA A 10 -3.82 -12.84 -46.70
N ARG A 11 -4.88 -12.60 -47.49
CA ARG A 11 -5.65 -11.35 -47.41
C ARG A 11 -6.31 -11.16 -46.05
N TRP A 12 -6.97 -12.19 -45.51
CA TRP A 12 -7.55 -12.12 -44.17
C TRP A 12 -6.50 -11.87 -43.09
N HIS A 13 -5.28 -12.37 -43.27
CA HIS A 13 -4.19 -12.10 -42.35
C HIS A 13 -3.72 -10.65 -42.43
N GLU A 14 -3.64 -10.07 -43.62
CA GLU A 14 -3.31 -8.64 -43.83
C GLU A 14 -4.41 -7.71 -43.29
N ASP A 15 -5.67 -8.18 -43.30
CA ASP A 15 -6.84 -7.45 -42.80
C ASP A 15 -7.10 -7.72 -41.28
N ASP A 16 -6.19 -8.39 -40.55
CA ASP A 16 -6.31 -8.81 -39.14
C ASP A 16 -7.57 -9.67 -38.84
N GLU A 17 -8.16 -10.31 -39.84
CA GLU A 17 -9.35 -11.16 -39.74
C GLU A 17 -8.99 -12.60 -39.34
N PHE A 18 -8.21 -12.76 -38.26
CA PHE A 18 -7.64 -14.06 -37.86
C PHE A 18 -8.68 -15.14 -37.56
N GLN A 19 -9.81 -14.77 -36.93
CA GLN A 19 -10.90 -15.71 -36.65
C GLN A 19 -11.46 -16.32 -37.96
N LYS A 20 -11.54 -15.55 -39.05
CA LYS A 20 -12.01 -16.08 -40.34
C LYS A 20 -11.04 -17.10 -40.93
N ILE A 21 -9.74 -16.93 -40.70
CA ILE A 21 -8.71 -17.90 -41.11
C ILE A 21 -8.91 -19.20 -40.33
N VAL A 22 -9.07 -19.12 -39.01
CA VAL A 22 -9.33 -20.27 -38.14
C VAL A 22 -10.59 -21.01 -38.58
N ASP A 23 -11.73 -20.31 -38.69
CA ASP A 23 -13.01 -20.89 -39.07
C ASP A 23 -12.94 -21.58 -40.44
N ALA A 24 -12.31 -20.92 -41.42
CA ALA A 24 -12.22 -21.44 -42.78
C ALA A 24 -11.34 -22.69 -42.89
N ILE A 25 -10.25 -22.77 -42.12
CA ILE A 25 -9.37 -23.95 -42.12
C ILE A 25 -10.01 -25.10 -41.32
N LEU A 26 -10.64 -24.80 -40.18
CA LEU A 26 -11.31 -25.80 -39.35
C LEU A 26 -12.58 -26.38 -40.01
N ALA A 27 -13.18 -25.66 -40.96
CA ALA A 27 -14.28 -26.19 -41.78
C ALA A 27 -13.85 -27.31 -42.75
N LEU A 28 -12.55 -27.42 -43.06
CA LEU A 28 -12.02 -28.52 -43.87
C LEU A 28 -11.87 -29.79 -43.02
N PRO A 29 -12.05 -30.99 -43.60
CA PRO A 29 -11.66 -32.25 -42.95
C PRO A 29 -10.20 -32.23 -42.52
N GLU A 30 -9.88 -32.91 -41.42
CA GLU A 30 -8.52 -32.93 -40.88
C GLU A 30 -7.50 -33.50 -41.89
N GLU A 31 -7.93 -34.47 -42.71
CA GLU A 31 -7.12 -35.10 -43.75
C GLU A 31 -6.77 -34.15 -44.91
N GLU A 32 -7.49 -33.04 -45.05
CA GLU A 32 -7.26 -32.01 -46.08
C GLU A 32 -6.40 -30.85 -45.56
N ARG A 33 -6.10 -30.80 -44.25
CA ARG A 33 -5.24 -29.78 -43.62
C ARG A 33 -3.79 -30.21 -43.71
N ASP A 34 -3.19 -29.99 -44.86
CA ASP A 34 -1.77 -30.23 -45.06
C ASP A 34 -0.89 -29.25 -44.24
N TYR A 35 0.42 -29.50 -44.25
CA TYR A 35 1.42 -28.75 -43.49
C TYR A 35 1.27 -27.22 -43.60
N ASP A 36 1.05 -26.71 -44.81
CA ASP A 36 0.93 -25.28 -45.09
C ASP A 36 -0.32 -24.71 -44.40
N LEU A 37 -1.47 -25.39 -44.49
CA LEU A 37 -2.70 -24.97 -43.81
C LEU A 37 -2.58 -25.05 -42.29
N THR A 38 -1.93 -26.08 -41.76
CA THR A 38 -1.64 -26.22 -40.32
C THR A 38 -0.78 -25.07 -39.83
N GLY A 39 0.24 -24.67 -40.60
CA GLY A 39 1.07 -23.50 -40.29
C GLY A 39 0.30 -22.18 -40.33
N GLN A 40 -0.65 -22.01 -41.26
CA GLN A 40 -1.53 -20.82 -41.32
C GLN A 40 -2.51 -20.77 -40.14
N LEU A 41 -3.09 -21.92 -39.79
CA LEU A 41 -3.98 -22.06 -38.64
C LEU A 41 -3.27 -21.67 -37.34
N ALA A 42 -2.09 -22.24 -37.09
CA ALA A 42 -1.30 -21.92 -35.91
C ALA A 42 -0.89 -20.44 -35.84
N ARG A 43 -0.57 -19.81 -36.99
CA ARG A 43 -0.30 -18.37 -37.04
C ARG A 43 -1.53 -17.55 -36.64
N ALA A 44 -2.71 -17.91 -37.15
CA ALA A 44 -3.93 -17.22 -36.80
C ALA A 44 -4.31 -17.40 -35.32
N LEU A 45 -4.14 -18.60 -34.78
CA LEU A 45 -4.35 -18.90 -33.35
C LEU A 45 -3.40 -18.10 -32.45
N ASN A 46 -2.10 -18.02 -32.80
CA ASN A 46 -1.15 -17.18 -32.08
C ASN A 46 -1.56 -15.69 -32.06
N ASN A 47 -2.10 -15.17 -33.16
CA ASN A 47 -2.59 -13.78 -33.23
C ASN A 47 -3.92 -13.57 -32.51
N LEU A 48 -4.67 -14.64 -32.22
CA LEU A 48 -5.86 -14.63 -31.37
C LEU A 48 -5.53 -14.92 -29.90
N GLU A 49 -4.25 -15.02 -29.56
CA GLU A 49 -3.75 -15.34 -28.22
C GLU A 49 -4.15 -16.74 -27.71
N ASP A 50 -4.57 -17.64 -28.60
CA ASP A 50 -4.86 -19.04 -28.29
C ASP A 50 -3.58 -19.89 -28.46
N TYR A 51 -2.60 -19.60 -27.60
CA TYR A 51 -1.24 -20.12 -27.71
C TYR A 51 -1.15 -21.63 -27.47
N GLU A 52 -1.98 -22.18 -26.57
CA GLU A 52 -1.98 -23.61 -26.31
C GLU A 52 -2.47 -24.39 -27.52
N THR A 53 -3.60 -23.97 -28.12
CA THR A 53 -4.12 -24.61 -29.33
C THR A 53 -3.16 -24.43 -30.51
N ALA A 54 -2.51 -23.26 -30.63
CA ALA A 54 -1.50 -23.02 -31.65
C ALA A 54 -0.32 -24.00 -31.52
N ALA A 55 0.17 -24.24 -30.31
CA ALA A 55 1.24 -25.20 -30.04
C ALA A 55 0.81 -26.65 -30.35
N GLU A 56 -0.38 -27.05 -29.90
CA GLU A 56 -0.94 -28.38 -30.18
C GLU A 56 -1.04 -28.65 -31.69
N VAL A 57 -1.58 -27.70 -32.44
CA VAL A 57 -1.69 -27.77 -33.91
C VAL A 57 -0.33 -27.90 -34.57
N LEU A 58 0.68 -27.11 -34.16
CA LEU A 58 2.03 -27.19 -34.72
C LEU A 58 2.72 -28.53 -34.43
N LEU A 59 2.48 -29.11 -33.25
CA LEU A 59 3.07 -30.39 -32.86
C LEU A 59 2.52 -31.57 -33.69
N THR A 60 1.32 -31.46 -34.28
CA THR A 60 0.78 -32.50 -35.18
C THR A 60 1.63 -32.70 -36.44
N VAL A 61 2.41 -31.68 -36.83
CA VAL A 61 3.26 -31.66 -38.03
C VAL A 61 4.74 -31.48 -37.68
N GLU A 62 5.16 -31.93 -36.49
CA GLU A 62 6.54 -31.80 -36.03
C GLU A 62 7.53 -32.48 -36.98
N ALA A 63 7.18 -33.64 -37.55
CA ALA A 63 8.06 -34.38 -38.46
C ALA A 63 8.42 -33.58 -39.71
N GLU A 64 7.47 -32.86 -40.30
CA GLU A 64 7.66 -31.99 -41.45
C GLU A 64 8.35 -30.66 -41.08
N GLY A 65 8.06 -30.12 -39.90
CA GLY A 65 8.49 -28.79 -39.46
C GLY A 65 9.94 -28.68 -38.96
N GLN A 66 10.65 -29.79 -38.71
CA GLN A 66 11.98 -29.78 -38.09
C GLN A 66 13.02 -28.89 -38.81
N HIS A 67 12.91 -28.73 -40.13
CA HIS A 67 13.82 -27.93 -40.94
C HIS A 67 13.23 -26.59 -41.41
N ASP A 68 12.05 -26.22 -40.94
CA ASP A 68 11.37 -24.97 -41.29
C ASP A 68 11.54 -23.93 -40.17
N PRO A 69 12.26 -22.81 -40.42
CA PRO A 69 12.42 -21.76 -39.42
C PRO A 69 11.10 -21.10 -39.01
N LEU A 70 10.09 -21.01 -39.90
CA LEU A 70 8.81 -20.40 -39.56
C LEU A 70 7.99 -21.27 -38.62
N TRP A 71 8.10 -22.59 -38.73
CA TRP A 71 7.45 -23.52 -37.81
C TRP A 71 8.06 -23.41 -36.41
N HIS A 72 9.40 -23.41 -36.31
CA HIS A 72 10.08 -23.19 -35.03
C HIS A 72 9.75 -21.82 -34.44
N TYR A 73 9.67 -20.76 -35.26
CA TYR A 73 9.31 -19.43 -34.80
C TYR A 73 7.89 -19.41 -34.22
N ARG A 74 6.90 -19.95 -34.94
CA ARG A 74 5.49 -19.96 -34.49
C ARG A 74 5.31 -20.80 -33.23
N LEU A 75 6.02 -21.93 -33.12
CA LEU A 75 5.98 -22.78 -31.92
C LEU A 75 6.69 -22.11 -30.75
N GLY A 76 7.83 -21.46 -30.99
CA GLY A 76 8.55 -20.68 -29.99
C GLY A 76 7.73 -19.51 -29.46
N TYR A 77 7.01 -18.82 -30.35
CA TYR A 77 6.07 -17.74 -30.00
C TYR A 77 4.95 -18.25 -29.09
N ALA A 78 4.29 -19.35 -29.49
CA ALA A 78 3.27 -19.99 -28.68
C ALA A 78 3.79 -20.38 -27.28
N TYR A 79 4.97 -21.00 -27.21
CA TYR A 79 5.60 -21.35 -25.93
C TYR A 79 5.95 -20.14 -25.08
N TYR A 80 6.45 -19.05 -25.68
CA TYR A 80 6.83 -17.84 -24.96
C TYR A 80 5.62 -17.21 -24.26
N TYR A 81 4.53 -16.99 -24.99
CA TYR A 81 3.32 -16.38 -24.43
C TYR A 81 2.50 -17.34 -23.55
N SER A 82 2.82 -18.64 -23.56
CA SER A 82 2.32 -19.64 -22.59
C SER A 82 3.27 -19.84 -21.39
N ASP A 83 4.21 -18.92 -21.14
CA ASP A 83 5.19 -18.99 -20.03
C ASP A 83 6.15 -20.20 -20.05
N ARG A 84 6.23 -20.94 -21.16
CA ARG A 84 7.11 -22.11 -21.34
C ARG A 84 8.47 -21.69 -21.90
N PHE A 85 9.17 -20.78 -21.21
CA PHE A 85 10.37 -20.11 -21.74
C PHE A 85 11.52 -21.05 -22.09
N GLY A 86 11.69 -22.16 -21.37
CA GLY A 86 12.72 -23.16 -21.69
C GLY A 86 12.49 -23.76 -23.08
N GLN A 87 11.24 -24.14 -23.37
CA GLN A 87 10.84 -24.68 -24.67
C GLN A 87 10.86 -23.59 -25.74
N ALA A 88 10.43 -22.37 -25.42
CA ALA A 88 10.49 -21.22 -26.33
C ALA A 88 11.94 -20.93 -26.77
N LYS A 89 12.87 -20.91 -25.81
CA LYS A 89 14.30 -20.73 -26.04
C LYS A 89 14.85 -21.77 -27.02
N GLU A 90 14.60 -23.06 -26.79
CA GLU A 90 15.06 -24.13 -27.69
C GLU A 90 14.58 -23.92 -29.13
N ARG A 91 13.34 -23.45 -29.31
CA ARG A 91 12.78 -23.18 -30.64
C ARG A 91 13.39 -21.94 -31.28
N PHE A 92 13.55 -20.82 -30.57
CA PHE A 92 14.21 -19.63 -31.12
C PHE A 92 15.70 -19.87 -31.43
N GLU A 93 16.40 -20.68 -30.63
CA GLU A 93 17.75 -21.14 -30.98
C GLU A 93 17.77 -21.92 -32.29
N GLN A 94 16.77 -22.77 -32.53
CA GLN A 94 16.64 -23.51 -33.78
C GLN A 94 16.33 -22.58 -34.97
N VAL A 95 15.51 -21.54 -34.78
CA VAL A 95 15.31 -20.49 -35.80
C VAL A 95 16.66 -19.85 -36.16
N LEU A 96 17.45 -19.43 -35.16
CA LEU A 96 18.75 -18.79 -35.39
C LEU A 96 19.81 -19.75 -35.97
N ARG A 97 19.69 -21.06 -35.75
CA ARG A 97 20.52 -22.06 -36.44
C ARG A 97 20.22 -22.13 -37.93
N LEU A 98 18.94 -22.02 -38.31
CA LEU A 98 18.48 -22.09 -39.71
C LEU A 98 18.56 -20.73 -40.41
N THR A 99 18.38 -19.64 -39.67
CA THR A 99 18.35 -18.25 -40.16
C THR A 99 19.08 -17.34 -39.16
N PRO A 100 20.42 -17.28 -39.21
CA PRO A 100 21.22 -16.56 -38.22
C PRO A 100 20.96 -15.05 -38.14
N ASP A 101 20.40 -14.44 -39.18
CA ASP A 101 20.16 -12.99 -39.25
C ASP A 101 18.76 -12.58 -38.77
N ASP A 102 17.91 -13.53 -38.35
CA ASP A 102 16.55 -13.25 -37.86
C ASP A 102 16.60 -12.38 -36.60
N GLN A 103 16.14 -11.14 -36.71
CA GLN A 103 16.19 -10.16 -35.62
C GLN A 103 15.14 -10.45 -34.55
N ASP A 104 13.95 -10.91 -34.97
CA ASP A 104 12.84 -11.16 -34.06
C ASP A 104 13.13 -12.39 -33.21
N ALA A 105 13.63 -13.47 -33.80
CA ALA A 105 14.07 -14.66 -33.06
C ALA A 105 15.20 -14.34 -32.08
N ARG A 106 16.13 -13.44 -32.44
CA ARG A 106 17.19 -12.98 -31.52
C ARG A 106 16.63 -12.18 -30.35
N MET A 107 15.64 -11.32 -30.61
CA MET A 107 14.95 -10.55 -29.58
C MET A 107 14.21 -11.47 -28.61
N PHE A 108 13.39 -12.39 -29.13
CA PHE A 108 12.66 -13.36 -28.31
C PHE A 108 13.59 -14.30 -27.53
N LEU A 109 14.72 -14.73 -28.12
CA LEU A 109 15.74 -15.49 -27.40
C LEU A 109 16.31 -14.70 -26.22
N GLY A 110 16.62 -13.42 -26.43
CA GLY A 110 17.07 -12.51 -25.35
C GLY A 110 16.03 -12.36 -24.24
N TRP A 111 14.74 -12.27 -24.58
CA TRP A 111 13.66 -12.28 -23.60
C TRP A 111 13.54 -13.61 -22.87
N CYS A 112 13.65 -14.74 -23.57
CA CYS A 112 13.66 -16.06 -22.92
C CYS A 112 14.84 -16.20 -21.96
N ASP A 113 16.03 -15.75 -22.33
CA ASP A 113 17.22 -15.74 -21.46
C ASP A 113 17.01 -14.87 -20.23
N GLU A 114 16.36 -13.71 -20.38
CA GLU A 114 16.00 -12.83 -19.27
C GLU A 114 15.01 -13.51 -18.32
N GLU A 115 13.94 -14.13 -18.85
CA GLU A 115 12.92 -14.84 -18.05
C GLU A 115 13.48 -16.10 -17.37
N LEU A 116 14.42 -16.81 -18.01
CA LEU A 116 15.09 -18.02 -17.50
C LEU A 116 16.27 -17.74 -16.56
N THR A 117 16.73 -16.49 -16.47
CA THR A 117 17.74 -16.12 -15.48
C THR A 117 17.16 -16.35 -14.08
N PRO A 118 17.92 -16.92 -13.12
CA PRO A 118 17.47 -17.04 -11.74
C PRO A 118 16.95 -15.68 -11.22
N GLY A 119 15.65 -15.60 -10.95
CA GLY A 119 14.98 -14.38 -10.53
C GLY A 119 14.60 -13.39 -11.65
N GLY A 120 14.54 -13.77 -12.93
CA GLY A 120 14.13 -12.89 -14.05
C GLY A 120 12.71 -12.34 -13.92
N LYS A 121 11.71 -13.24 -13.79
CA LYS A 121 10.32 -12.88 -13.43
C LYS A 121 10.26 -12.07 -12.14
N VAL A 122 11.05 -12.48 -11.14
CA VAL A 122 11.14 -11.84 -9.82
C VAL A 122 11.69 -10.41 -9.96
N LYS A 123 12.71 -10.14 -10.78
CA LYS A 123 13.29 -8.81 -10.98
C LYS A 123 12.32 -7.85 -11.68
N LYS A 124 11.55 -8.29 -12.69
CA LYS A 124 10.55 -7.43 -13.36
C LYS A 124 9.33 -7.15 -12.47
N LEU A 125 8.85 -8.15 -11.72
CA LEU A 125 7.76 -7.98 -10.76
C LEU A 125 8.22 -7.16 -9.54
N ASN A 126 9.45 -7.38 -9.07
CA ASN A 126 10.11 -6.56 -8.04
C ASN A 126 10.24 -5.13 -8.53
N ALA A 127 10.63 -4.86 -9.79
CA ALA A 127 10.80 -3.50 -10.29
C ALA A 127 9.53 -2.64 -10.14
N ARG A 128 8.32 -3.20 -10.24
CA ARG A 128 7.09 -2.45 -9.97
C ARG A 128 6.87 -2.15 -8.49
N LEU A 129 7.20 -3.10 -7.62
CA LEU A 129 7.13 -2.90 -6.17
C LEU A 129 8.24 -1.97 -5.65
N THR A 130 9.45 -2.08 -6.18
CA THR A 130 10.66 -1.40 -5.68
C THR A 130 10.89 -0.04 -6.32
N THR A 131 10.31 0.26 -7.49
CA THR A 131 10.40 1.59 -8.09
C THR A 131 9.32 2.48 -7.46
N PRO A 132 9.71 3.56 -6.75
CA PRO A 132 8.72 4.52 -6.26
C PRO A 132 8.01 5.20 -7.42
N GLU A 133 6.82 5.71 -7.15
CA GLU A 133 5.90 6.29 -8.11
C GLU A 133 6.58 7.46 -8.85
N ALA A 134 6.31 7.63 -10.14
CA ALA A 134 6.94 8.70 -10.92
C ALA A 134 6.66 10.09 -10.31
N MET A 135 5.51 10.27 -9.67
CA MET A 135 5.12 11.51 -8.97
C MET A 135 6.02 11.85 -7.77
N THR A 136 6.70 10.87 -7.17
CA THR A 136 7.67 11.11 -6.09
C THR A 136 9.07 11.47 -6.62
N GLY A 137 9.24 11.52 -7.95
CA GLY A 137 10.55 11.61 -8.59
C GLY A 137 11.33 10.29 -8.50
N GLY A 138 10.65 9.15 -8.30
CA GLY A 138 11.29 7.85 -8.11
C GLY A 138 12.01 7.72 -6.76
N LYS A 139 11.54 8.45 -5.74
CA LYS A 139 12.16 8.50 -4.41
C LYS A 139 11.32 7.80 -3.36
N THR A 140 11.99 7.07 -2.46
CA THR A 140 11.34 6.47 -1.29
C THR A 140 10.99 7.54 -0.26
N PHE A 141 10.07 7.24 0.67
CA PHE A 141 9.74 8.12 1.79
C PHE A 141 10.98 8.45 2.63
N ARG A 142 11.90 7.48 2.75
CA ARG A 142 13.20 7.68 3.39
C ARG A 142 14.04 8.75 2.71
N GLN A 143 14.14 8.72 1.39
CA GLN A 143 14.87 9.73 0.61
C GLN A 143 14.19 11.10 0.68
N ARG A 144 12.86 11.14 0.56
CA ARG A 144 12.06 12.37 0.65
C ARG A 144 12.18 13.04 2.01
N THR A 145 12.23 12.25 3.08
CA THR A 145 12.48 12.75 4.44
C THR A 145 13.88 13.32 4.61
N ALA A 146 14.90 12.70 4.02
CA ALA A 146 16.24 13.28 4.00
C ALA A 146 16.25 14.64 3.26
N GLU A 147 15.50 14.77 2.17
CA GLU A 147 15.36 16.03 1.43
C GLU A 147 14.60 17.10 2.23
N PHE A 148 13.55 16.72 2.95
CA PHE A 148 12.86 17.63 3.87
C PHE A 148 13.80 18.17 4.95
N TRP A 149 14.57 17.30 5.61
CA TRP A 149 15.49 17.74 6.66
C TRP A 149 16.66 18.54 6.13
N GLN A 150 17.13 18.25 4.91
CA GLN A 150 18.11 19.09 4.23
C GLN A 150 17.54 20.46 3.91
N TRP A 151 16.33 20.51 3.34
CA TRP A 151 15.62 21.77 3.08
C TRP A 151 15.42 22.56 4.38
N PHE A 152 14.99 21.91 5.47
CA PHE A 152 14.80 22.56 6.75
C PHE A 152 16.11 23.15 7.24
N ALA A 153 17.22 22.41 7.16
CA ALA A 153 18.53 22.90 7.57
C ALA A 153 19.03 24.10 6.76
N ASP A 154 18.81 24.09 5.46
CA ASP A 154 19.18 25.20 4.57
C ASP A 154 18.34 26.46 4.84
N ASN A 155 17.14 26.30 5.40
CA ASN A 155 16.16 27.35 5.58
C ASN A 155 15.89 27.72 7.05
N GLU A 156 16.53 27.04 8.01
CA GLU A 156 16.29 27.22 9.44
C GLU A 156 16.40 28.68 9.92
N PRO A 157 17.41 29.49 9.49
CA PRO A 157 17.49 30.87 9.93
C PRO A 157 16.29 31.72 9.50
N ARG A 158 15.71 31.40 8.33
CA ARG A 158 14.50 32.08 7.84
C ARG A 158 13.26 31.62 8.61
N LEU A 159 13.15 30.32 8.89
CA LEU A 159 12.06 29.77 9.70
C LEU A 159 12.09 30.32 11.13
N ALA A 160 13.28 30.44 11.72
CA ALA A 160 13.46 31.06 13.03
C ALA A 160 13.02 32.52 13.05
N ALA A 161 13.41 33.30 12.02
CA ALA A 161 13.02 34.70 11.91
C ALA A 161 11.50 34.89 11.79
N MET A 162 10.80 33.96 11.13
CA MET A 162 9.33 33.97 11.04
C MET A 162 8.65 33.83 12.41
N ILE A 163 9.24 33.06 13.33
CA ILE A 163 8.76 32.90 14.70
C ILE A 163 9.11 34.13 15.55
N GLU A 164 10.36 34.60 15.46
CA GLU A 164 10.84 35.75 16.25
C GLU A 164 10.14 37.07 15.90
N LYS A 165 9.73 37.23 14.64
CA LYS A 165 9.07 38.44 14.11
C LYS A 165 7.60 38.19 13.75
N ARG A 166 6.97 37.29 14.48
CA ARG A 166 5.58 36.89 14.22
C ARG A 166 4.66 38.12 14.19
N GLY A 167 3.90 38.26 13.10
CA GLY A 167 3.01 39.40 12.87
C GLY A 167 3.62 40.57 12.07
N GLU A 168 4.91 40.54 11.75
CA GLU A 168 5.55 41.53 10.86
C GLU A 168 5.59 41.08 9.39
N GLU A 169 5.54 39.77 9.13
CA GLU A 169 5.55 39.19 7.79
C GLU A 169 4.14 38.85 7.28
N ASP A 170 4.03 38.84 5.95
CA ASP A 170 2.85 38.43 5.22
C ASP A 170 2.63 36.91 5.40
N VAL A 171 1.48 36.54 5.98
CA VAL A 171 1.15 35.16 6.34
C VAL A 171 1.11 34.26 5.10
N ASP A 172 0.60 34.74 3.98
CA ASP A 172 0.50 33.96 2.75
C ASP A 172 1.90 33.62 2.22
N LYS A 173 2.84 34.58 2.27
CA LYS A 173 4.24 34.33 1.88
C LYS A 173 4.97 33.38 2.80
N MET A 174 4.64 33.40 4.10
CA MET A 174 5.18 32.45 5.07
C MET A 174 4.68 31.04 4.77
N VAL A 175 3.36 30.90 4.57
CA VAL A 175 2.70 29.63 4.25
C VAL A 175 3.24 29.07 2.94
N ASP A 176 3.31 29.87 1.88
CA ASP A 176 3.86 29.48 0.57
C ASP A 176 5.30 28.97 0.69
N PHE A 177 6.12 29.65 1.48
CA PHE A 177 7.52 29.27 1.67
C PHE A 177 7.65 27.93 2.40
N ILE A 178 6.94 27.74 3.50
CA ILE A 178 7.02 26.51 4.31
C ILE A 178 6.40 25.33 3.55
N SER A 179 5.31 25.57 2.81
CA SER A 179 4.69 24.58 1.92
C SER A 179 5.70 24.05 0.90
N GLY A 180 6.65 24.88 0.46
CA GLY A 180 7.78 24.50 -0.39
C GLY A 180 8.59 23.31 0.15
N GLY A 181 8.77 23.22 1.47
CA GLY A 181 9.43 22.11 2.15
C GLY A 181 8.48 20.97 2.50
N VAL A 182 7.31 21.28 3.03
CA VAL A 182 6.32 20.27 3.48
C VAL A 182 5.83 19.39 2.32
N GLN A 183 5.69 19.94 1.12
CA GLN A 183 5.32 19.18 -0.09
C GLN A 183 6.36 18.14 -0.52
N LEU A 184 7.60 18.20 0.00
CA LEU A 184 8.60 17.15 -0.19
C LEU A 184 8.17 15.84 0.49
N ILE A 185 7.26 15.91 1.46
CA ILE A 185 6.68 14.76 2.15
C ILE A 185 5.34 14.40 1.50
N SER A 186 4.37 15.31 1.54
CA SER A 186 3.03 15.14 0.95
C SER A 186 2.46 16.48 0.52
N GLY A 187 1.79 16.53 -0.63
CA GLY A 187 1.12 17.75 -1.13
C GLY A 187 -0.15 18.13 -0.35
N GLU A 188 -0.65 17.23 0.51
CA GLU A 188 -1.83 17.45 1.34
C GLU A 188 -1.49 17.69 2.81
N LEU A 189 -0.19 17.74 3.16
CA LEU A 189 0.26 17.87 4.53
C LEU A 189 0.22 19.34 4.98
N ASN A 190 -0.55 19.60 6.02
CA ASN A 190 -0.68 20.91 6.64
C ASN A 190 0.18 20.98 7.91
N PHE A 191 0.47 22.21 8.33
CA PHE A 191 1.38 22.48 9.44
C PHE A 191 0.97 23.75 10.19
N ASN A 192 1.41 23.83 11.44
CA ASN A 192 1.31 24.99 12.30
C ASN A 192 2.70 25.36 12.82
N LEU A 193 3.00 26.65 12.79
CA LEU A 193 4.21 27.21 13.38
C LEU A 193 3.83 27.95 14.67
N GLY A 194 4.21 27.35 15.80
CA GLY A 194 3.92 27.86 17.13
C GLY A 194 4.98 28.83 17.65
N GLY A 195 4.72 29.38 18.83
CA GLY A 195 5.77 30.04 19.60
C GLY A 195 6.85 29.04 20.06
N ASP A 196 7.95 29.55 20.60
CA ASP A 196 9.01 28.70 21.18
C ASP A 196 9.56 27.63 20.22
N TYR A 197 9.64 27.94 18.93
CA TYR A 197 10.18 27.05 17.89
C TYR A 197 9.42 25.72 17.75
N GLU A 198 8.12 25.75 17.97
CA GLU A 198 7.24 24.63 17.69
C GLU A 198 6.89 24.53 16.19
N PHE A 199 7.04 23.33 15.63
CA PHE A 199 6.59 22.95 14.30
C PHE A 199 5.69 21.71 14.40
N THR A 200 4.40 21.90 14.20
CA THR A 200 3.40 20.85 14.39
C THR A 200 2.76 20.51 13.06
N PHE A 201 2.84 19.25 12.64
CA PHE A 201 2.04 18.76 11.51
C PHE A 201 0.59 18.54 11.93
N THR A 202 -0.34 18.60 10.98
CA THR A 202 -1.77 18.33 11.24
C THR A 202 -2.26 17.18 10.36
N ILE A 203 -3.04 16.30 10.96
CA ILE A 203 -3.58 15.11 10.30
C ILE A 203 -4.86 15.45 9.55
N GLU A 204 -5.80 16.17 10.18
CA GLU A 204 -7.08 16.59 9.58
C GLU A 204 -7.84 15.43 8.89
N GLY A 205 -7.94 14.29 9.56
CA GLY A 205 -8.59 13.08 9.04
C GLY A 205 -7.79 12.30 7.99
N LYS A 206 -6.59 12.74 7.61
CA LYS A 206 -5.69 12.03 6.70
C LYS A 206 -4.92 10.94 7.45
N ASN A 207 -5.64 9.92 7.93
CA ASN A 207 -5.13 8.95 8.92
C ASN A 207 -3.84 8.22 8.52
N TYR A 208 -3.56 8.04 7.22
CA TYR A 208 -2.29 7.51 6.73
C TYR A 208 -1.05 8.27 7.25
N LEU A 209 -1.19 9.56 7.57
CA LEU A 209 -0.12 10.40 8.11
C LEU A 209 0.31 9.99 9.52
N PHE A 210 -0.57 9.38 10.32
CA PHE A 210 -0.21 8.86 11.65
C PHE A 210 0.89 7.79 11.59
N TYR A 211 1.04 7.13 10.44
CA TYR A 211 2.03 6.08 10.23
C TYR A 211 3.29 6.59 9.50
N LEU A 212 3.32 7.86 9.08
CA LEU A 212 4.45 8.46 8.37
C LEU A 212 5.16 9.53 9.20
N LEU A 213 4.39 10.44 9.80
CA LEU A 213 4.93 11.63 10.45
C LEU A 213 5.74 11.35 11.72
N PRO A 214 5.42 10.35 12.55
CA PRO A 214 6.30 10.02 13.67
C PRO A 214 7.70 9.62 13.21
N TRP A 215 7.81 8.87 12.10
CA TRP A 215 9.10 8.48 11.54
C TRP A 215 9.88 9.69 10.98
N LEU A 216 9.18 10.60 10.29
CA LEU A 216 9.73 11.89 9.83
C LEU A 216 10.32 12.70 10.99
N VAL A 217 9.56 12.85 12.09
CA VAL A 217 9.97 13.60 13.29
C VAL A 217 11.15 12.93 14.00
N GLU A 218 11.18 11.60 14.10
CA GLU A 218 12.32 10.89 14.70
C GLU A 218 13.62 11.08 13.90
N GLN A 219 13.53 11.43 12.61
CA GLN A 219 14.70 11.77 11.77
C GLN A 219 15.20 13.21 11.94
N MET A 220 14.63 13.99 12.85
CA MET A 220 15.09 15.33 13.17
C MET A 220 16.59 15.35 13.51
N PRO A 221 17.41 16.12 12.76
CA PRO A 221 18.84 16.25 13.01
C PRO A 221 19.14 16.74 14.43
N GLU A 222 20.14 16.12 15.06
CA GLU A 222 20.52 16.37 16.46
C GLU A 222 20.77 17.87 16.75
N GLN A 223 21.33 18.60 15.79
CA GLN A 223 21.62 20.03 15.91
C GLN A 223 20.39 20.90 16.18
N PHE A 224 19.18 20.43 15.85
CA PHE A 224 17.94 21.16 16.08
C PHE A 224 17.25 20.78 17.39
N ARG A 225 17.59 19.65 18.03
CA ARG A 225 16.84 19.11 19.19
C ARG A 225 16.90 19.97 20.45
N GLY A 226 17.89 20.86 20.54
CA GLY A 226 17.99 21.83 21.62
C GLY A 226 17.21 23.14 21.40
N LYS A 227 16.66 23.36 20.20
CA LYS A 227 15.98 24.61 19.82
C LYS A 227 14.56 24.37 19.33
N TRP A 228 14.37 23.42 18.41
CA TRP A 228 13.10 23.18 17.74
C TRP A 228 12.34 22.01 18.38
N HIS A 229 11.02 22.12 18.38
CA HIS A 229 10.11 21.09 18.88
C HIS A 229 9.17 20.67 17.74
N PHE A 230 9.39 19.46 17.21
CA PHE A 230 8.57 18.91 16.13
C PHE A 230 7.52 17.94 16.68
N PHE A 231 6.27 18.13 16.25
CA PHE A 231 5.17 17.23 16.60
C PHE A 231 4.55 16.60 15.35
N PRO A 232 4.32 15.27 15.34
CA PRO A 232 3.79 14.56 14.17
C PRO A 232 2.30 14.79 13.94
N CYS A 233 1.59 15.39 14.90
CA CYS A 233 0.18 15.72 14.85
C CYS A 233 -0.12 16.81 15.88
N MET A 234 -1.31 17.42 15.81
CA MET A 234 -1.72 18.44 16.76
C MET A 234 -1.79 17.90 18.19
N GLN A 235 -1.15 18.61 19.13
CA GLN A 235 -1.16 18.30 20.56
C GLN A 235 -2.38 18.93 21.24
N GLY A 236 -2.88 18.29 22.30
CA GLY A 236 -3.96 18.86 23.12
C GLY A 236 -3.49 20.02 23.99
N THR A 237 -4.42 20.83 24.47
CA THR A 237 -4.12 21.96 25.37
C THR A 237 -3.90 21.57 26.83
N HIS A 238 -3.94 20.27 27.17
CA HIS A 238 -3.74 19.77 28.53
C HIS A 238 -4.62 20.45 29.59
N GLY A 239 -5.86 20.76 29.20
CA GLY A 239 -6.89 21.34 30.05
C GLY A 239 -6.89 22.87 30.15
N GLU A 240 -6.07 23.57 29.37
CA GLU A 240 -6.22 25.01 29.20
C GLU A 240 -7.50 25.34 28.41
N SER A 241 -8.23 26.37 28.86
CA SER A 241 -9.42 26.90 28.17
C SER A 241 -9.06 28.12 27.33
N PHE A 242 -9.75 28.26 26.20
CA PHE A 242 -9.69 29.43 25.33
C PHE A 242 -11.03 29.62 24.60
N GLY A 243 -11.23 30.79 24.01
CA GLY A 243 -12.41 31.09 23.20
C GLY A 243 -12.28 30.51 21.79
N PHE A 244 -13.30 29.78 21.35
CA PHE A 244 -13.39 29.21 20.02
C PHE A 244 -14.46 29.93 19.20
N GLN A 245 -14.05 30.54 18.09
CA GLN A 245 -14.96 31.27 17.21
C GLN A 245 -15.12 30.56 15.87
N MET A 246 -16.34 30.09 15.59
CA MET A 246 -16.69 29.43 14.33
C MET A 246 -18.19 29.56 14.07
N TYR A 247 -18.61 29.59 12.80
CA TYR A 247 -20.02 29.68 12.40
C TYR A 247 -20.80 30.84 13.05
N GLY A 248 -20.11 31.94 13.39
CA GLY A 248 -20.70 33.09 14.08
C GLY A 248 -21.02 32.87 15.56
N LYS A 249 -20.50 31.80 16.17
CA LYS A 249 -20.55 31.53 17.61
C LYS A 249 -19.19 31.81 18.25
N ASP A 250 -19.22 32.17 19.53
CA ASP A 250 -18.05 32.33 20.38
C ASP A 250 -18.29 31.49 21.65
N VAL A 251 -17.58 30.37 21.74
CA VAL A 251 -17.79 29.34 22.75
C VAL A 251 -16.51 29.17 23.57
N GLN A 252 -16.62 29.19 24.90
CA GLN A 252 -15.50 28.87 25.76
C GLN A 252 -15.43 27.35 25.97
N LEU A 253 -14.24 26.77 25.82
CA LEU A 253 -14.07 25.31 25.92
C LEU A 253 -14.47 24.77 27.31
N ASP A 254 -14.29 25.52 28.39
CA ASP A 254 -14.69 25.13 29.75
C ASP A 254 -16.20 25.30 30.02
N GLU A 255 -16.95 25.88 29.09
CA GLU A 255 -18.41 25.94 29.12
C GLU A 255 -19.06 24.80 28.30
N VAL A 256 -18.31 24.16 27.40
CA VAL A 256 -18.77 22.97 26.69
C VAL A 256 -18.77 21.77 27.63
N MET A 257 -19.94 21.19 27.85
CA MET A 257 -20.13 20.11 28.82
C MET A 257 -20.12 18.76 28.12
N VAL A 258 -19.33 17.81 28.63
CA VAL A 258 -19.21 16.46 28.09
C VAL A 258 -19.55 15.40 29.13
N GLY A 259 -20.30 14.39 28.71
CA GLY A 259 -20.52 13.13 29.41
C GLY A 259 -19.67 12.05 28.75
N LEU A 260 -19.02 11.22 29.56
CA LEU A 260 -18.05 10.23 29.11
C LEU A 260 -18.51 8.82 29.47
N LYS A 261 -18.57 7.92 28.48
CA LYS A 261 -18.90 6.51 28.69
C LYS A 261 -17.79 5.62 28.14
N TYR A 262 -17.02 5.03 29.04
CA TYR A 262 -15.97 4.10 28.67
C TYR A 262 -16.52 2.72 28.27
N LYS A 263 -16.05 2.20 27.15
CA LYS A 263 -16.35 0.87 26.59
C LYS A 263 -15.13 -0.02 26.76
N GLU A 264 -14.98 -0.62 27.94
CA GLU A 264 -13.77 -1.37 28.33
C GLU A 264 -13.39 -2.51 27.36
N ASP A 265 -14.38 -3.19 26.77
CA ASP A 265 -14.16 -4.28 25.82
C ASP A 265 -13.53 -3.80 24.50
N GLN A 266 -13.89 -2.59 24.05
CA GLN A 266 -13.39 -2.01 22.80
C GLN A 266 -12.23 -1.03 23.05
N ASN A 267 -12.05 -0.60 24.29
CA ASN A 267 -11.10 0.43 24.72
C ASN A 267 -11.33 1.79 24.00
N TYR A 268 -12.59 2.21 23.92
CA TYR A 268 -13.00 3.54 23.41
C TYR A 268 -13.93 4.24 24.41
N PHE A 269 -14.13 5.53 24.18
CA PHE A 269 -15.04 6.38 24.92
C PHE A 269 -16.11 6.93 23.99
N ASP A 270 -17.39 6.65 24.31
CA ASP A 270 -18.49 7.40 23.72
C ASP A 270 -18.63 8.72 24.48
N ILE A 271 -18.83 9.81 23.75
CA ILE A 271 -19.03 11.16 24.29
C ILE A 271 -20.45 11.63 24.01
N ARG A 272 -21.07 12.24 25.02
CA ARG A 272 -22.24 13.11 24.82
C ARG A 272 -21.84 14.53 25.13
N PHE A 273 -22.21 15.51 24.31
CA PHE A 273 -21.83 16.90 24.55
C PHE A 273 -23.01 17.87 24.53
N TYR A 274 -22.87 18.98 25.24
CA TYR A 274 -23.84 20.06 25.30
C TYR A 274 -23.17 21.42 25.52
N ASP A 275 -23.55 22.40 24.69
CA ASP A 275 -23.43 23.83 24.95
C ASP A 275 -24.59 24.54 24.24
N GLU A 276 -25.19 25.56 24.85
CA GLU A 276 -26.39 26.20 24.31
C GLU A 276 -26.12 26.87 22.95
N GLN A 277 -24.96 27.52 22.81
CA GLN A 277 -24.60 28.21 21.56
C GLN A 277 -24.24 27.23 20.45
N LEU A 278 -23.42 26.23 20.78
CA LEU A 278 -22.98 25.18 19.88
C LEU A 278 -24.16 24.34 19.38
N CYS A 279 -25.00 23.85 20.30
CA CYS A 279 -26.13 22.98 19.97
C CYS A 279 -27.27 23.71 19.25
N SER A 280 -27.24 25.06 19.20
CA SER A 280 -28.17 25.87 18.39
C SER A 280 -27.83 25.89 16.89
N LEU A 281 -26.64 25.41 16.50
CA LEU A 281 -26.26 25.23 15.10
C LEU A 281 -27.01 24.04 14.48
N ASP A 282 -27.06 23.99 13.14
CA ASP A 282 -27.47 22.76 12.45
C ASP A 282 -26.49 21.62 12.77
N ASP A 283 -26.94 20.37 12.61
CA ASP A 283 -26.17 19.21 13.07
C ASP A 283 -24.77 19.14 12.46
N ASN A 284 -24.61 19.40 11.15
CA ASN A 284 -23.29 19.34 10.51
C ASN A 284 -22.32 20.36 11.10
N SER A 285 -22.74 21.61 11.24
CA SER A 285 -21.92 22.67 11.84
C SER A 285 -21.67 22.43 13.34
N CYS A 286 -22.65 21.92 14.07
CA CYS A 286 -22.52 21.58 15.49
C CYS A 286 -21.47 20.49 15.72
N TYR A 287 -21.59 19.36 15.00
CA TYR A 287 -20.64 18.26 15.14
C TYR A 287 -19.25 18.66 14.65
N ASN A 288 -19.14 19.36 13.51
CA ASN A 288 -17.84 19.81 13.01
C ASN A 288 -17.11 20.73 14.02
N ALA A 289 -17.80 21.73 14.56
CA ALA A 289 -17.23 22.61 15.58
C ALA A 289 -16.85 21.84 16.86
N PHE A 290 -17.69 20.89 17.30
CA PHE A 290 -17.37 20.06 18.46
C PHE A 290 -16.12 19.19 18.23
N TYR A 291 -15.99 18.51 17.09
CA TYR A 291 -14.81 17.70 16.77
C TYR A 291 -13.53 18.54 16.78
N ILE A 292 -13.55 19.74 16.18
CA ILE A 292 -12.40 20.64 16.21
C ILE A 292 -12.06 21.04 17.65
N MET A 293 -13.04 21.44 18.47
CA MET A 293 -12.79 21.79 19.88
C MET A 293 -12.25 20.61 20.69
N MET A 294 -12.77 19.40 20.45
CA MET A 294 -12.31 18.19 21.10
C MET A 294 -10.86 17.87 20.72
N GLU A 295 -10.54 17.90 19.44
CA GLU A 295 -9.16 17.67 18.95
C GLU A 295 -8.19 18.73 19.45
N LEU A 296 -8.58 20.00 19.50
CA LEU A 296 -7.76 21.04 20.13
C LEU A 296 -7.54 20.75 21.64
N THR A 297 -8.52 20.14 22.30
CA THR A 297 -8.43 19.83 23.74
C THR A 297 -7.51 18.64 24.02
N ILE A 298 -7.67 17.53 23.31
CA ILE A 298 -6.99 16.25 23.62
C ILE A 298 -5.92 15.84 22.60
N GLY A 299 -5.80 16.57 21.49
CA GLY A 299 -4.92 16.25 20.37
C GLY A 299 -5.50 15.22 19.40
N GLU A 300 -4.98 15.23 18.17
CA GLU A 300 -5.44 14.35 17.09
C GLU A 300 -5.16 12.86 17.40
N ALA A 301 -4.02 12.56 18.02
CA ALA A 301 -3.65 11.19 18.35
C ALA A 301 -4.62 10.55 19.35
N LEU A 302 -4.92 11.21 20.48
CA LEU A 302 -5.85 10.67 21.46
C LEU A 302 -7.28 10.62 20.93
N SER A 303 -7.68 11.62 20.12
CA SER A 303 -8.95 11.60 19.39
C SER A 303 -9.09 10.30 18.58
N HIS A 304 -8.11 9.99 17.74
CA HIS A 304 -8.09 8.79 16.91
C HIS A 304 -7.99 7.48 17.72
N ILE A 305 -7.20 7.47 18.80
CA ILE A 305 -6.96 6.28 19.62
C ILE A 305 -8.11 5.97 20.58
N TYR A 306 -8.95 6.92 20.98
CA TYR A 306 -9.87 6.64 22.09
C TYR A 306 -11.31 7.05 21.85
N ILE A 307 -11.60 7.92 20.89
CA ILE A 307 -12.95 8.44 20.72
C ILE A 307 -13.77 7.50 19.83
N GLY A 308 -14.92 7.08 20.36
CA GLY A 308 -15.91 6.27 19.66
C GLY A 308 -17.06 7.14 19.16
N ASN A 309 -18.29 6.84 19.57
CA ASN A 309 -19.45 7.62 19.15
C ASN A 309 -19.48 8.97 19.87
N VAL A 310 -19.87 10.01 19.14
CA VAL A 310 -20.06 11.36 19.69
C VAL A 310 -21.48 11.79 19.36
N ASP A 311 -22.27 12.08 20.39
CA ASP A 311 -23.67 12.48 20.26
C ASP A 311 -23.94 13.84 20.92
N LYS A 312 -24.72 14.68 20.26
CA LYS A 312 -25.29 15.89 20.85
C LYS A 312 -26.35 15.52 21.89
N ALA A 313 -26.32 16.14 23.07
CA ALA A 313 -27.37 16.03 24.07
C ALA A 313 -28.45 17.11 23.90
N ASP A 314 -29.68 16.84 24.32
CA ASP A 314 -30.81 17.78 24.27
C ASP A 314 -30.72 18.90 25.34
N GLY A 315 -29.79 18.75 26.29
CA GLY A 315 -29.63 19.61 27.45
C GLY A 315 -28.45 19.16 28.31
N MET A 316 -28.15 19.92 29.36
CA MET A 316 -27.20 19.51 30.40
C MET A 316 -27.68 18.21 31.07
N GLU A 317 -26.87 17.16 31.02
CA GLU A 317 -27.14 15.87 31.66
C GLU A 317 -26.39 15.73 33.00
N ALA A 318 -26.90 14.88 33.90
CA ALA A 318 -26.26 14.63 35.18
C ALA A 318 -24.90 13.95 35.00
N GLY A 319 -23.86 14.50 35.63
CA GLY A 319 -22.50 13.94 35.57
C GLY A 319 -21.65 14.45 34.41
N MET A 320 -22.17 15.35 33.56
CA MET A 320 -21.34 16.05 32.59
C MET A 320 -20.31 16.95 33.30
N PHE A 321 -19.16 17.12 32.67
CA PHE A 321 -18.04 17.95 33.13
C PHE A 321 -17.48 18.79 31.97
N PRO A 322 -16.73 19.88 32.24
CA PRO A 322 -16.15 20.72 31.19
C PRO A 322 -15.25 19.95 30.22
N LEU A 323 -15.32 20.25 28.92
CA LEU A 323 -14.52 19.62 27.86
C LEU A 323 -13.02 19.66 28.17
N THR A 324 -12.53 20.74 28.76
CA THR A 324 -11.12 20.88 29.21
C THR A 324 -10.65 19.78 30.17
N ARG A 325 -11.56 19.06 30.83
CA ARG A 325 -11.21 17.93 31.71
C ARG A 325 -11.24 16.56 31.01
N LEU A 326 -11.55 16.50 29.72
CA LEU A 326 -11.72 15.26 28.97
C LEU A 326 -10.49 14.35 29.03
N GLU A 327 -9.30 14.87 28.72
CA GLU A 327 -8.04 14.09 28.75
C GLU A 327 -7.78 13.48 30.14
N ALA A 328 -7.96 14.28 31.21
CA ALA A 328 -7.77 13.82 32.58
C ALA A 328 -8.79 12.74 32.98
N CYS A 329 -10.05 12.91 32.59
CA CYS A 329 -11.11 11.93 32.86
C CYS A 329 -10.89 10.62 32.08
N MET A 330 -10.42 10.68 30.83
CA MET A 330 -10.04 9.50 30.06
C MET A 330 -8.85 8.77 30.71
N THR A 331 -7.83 9.52 31.12
CA THR A 331 -6.65 8.98 31.82
C THR A 331 -7.06 8.22 33.08
N VAL A 332 -7.88 8.82 33.95
CA VAL A 332 -8.37 8.16 35.18
C VAL A 332 -9.13 6.88 34.86
N ALA A 333 -10.02 6.90 33.87
CA ALA A 333 -10.80 5.71 33.49
C ALA A 333 -9.91 4.57 32.96
N LEU A 334 -8.87 4.88 32.17
CA LEU A 334 -7.90 3.89 31.69
C LEU A 334 -7.06 3.31 32.83
N GLU A 335 -6.61 4.15 33.77
CA GLU A 335 -5.85 3.71 34.94
C GLU A 335 -6.68 2.81 35.86
N GLU A 336 -7.93 3.17 36.14
CA GLU A 336 -8.86 2.36 36.94
C GLU A 336 -9.16 1.01 36.29
N ALA A 337 -9.27 0.98 34.96
CA ALA A 337 -9.40 -0.23 34.15
C ALA A 337 -8.07 -0.98 33.94
N LYS A 338 -6.96 -0.46 34.46
CA LYS A 338 -5.60 -1.03 34.34
C LYS A 338 -5.18 -1.24 32.88
N LYS A 339 -5.59 -0.33 32.00
CA LYS A 339 -5.17 -0.31 30.60
C LYS A 339 -3.90 0.51 30.44
N GLU A 340 -3.09 0.12 29.46
CA GLU A 340 -1.98 0.95 29.01
C GLU A 340 -2.52 2.19 28.28
N ILE A 341 -1.93 3.35 28.55
CA ILE A 341 -2.28 4.62 27.89
C ILE A 341 -1.38 4.79 26.68
N LEU A 342 -1.90 4.37 25.53
CA LEU A 342 -1.29 4.58 24.23
C LEU A 342 -1.36 6.06 23.82
N THR A 343 -0.31 6.56 23.19
CA THR A 343 -0.23 7.93 22.67
C THR A 343 -0.03 7.96 21.16
N ARG A 344 0.15 6.79 20.53
CA ARG A 344 0.35 6.68 19.08
C ARG A 344 -0.60 5.67 18.44
N PRO A 345 -1.23 6.00 17.29
CA PRO A 345 -2.13 5.08 16.60
C PRO A 345 -1.48 3.76 16.17
N ASP A 346 -0.20 3.79 15.81
CA ASP A 346 0.55 2.61 15.36
C ASP A 346 0.87 1.61 16.50
N GLU A 347 0.56 1.94 17.76
CA GLU A 347 0.65 1.04 18.92
C GLU A 347 -0.69 0.37 19.23
N ARG A 348 -1.78 0.85 18.64
CA ARG A 348 -3.13 0.38 18.93
C ARG A 348 -3.52 -0.78 18.04
N TYR A 349 -3.28 -1.99 18.50
CA TYR A 349 -3.73 -3.20 17.79
C TYR A 349 -5.16 -3.58 18.18
N SER A 350 -5.97 -3.89 17.16
CA SER A 350 -7.30 -4.46 17.28
C SER A 350 -7.33 -5.86 16.68
N VAL A 351 -8.11 -6.76 17.30
CA VAL A 351 -8.40 -8.09 16.77
C VAL A 351 -9.62 -8.00 15.88
N TYR A 352 -9.55 -8.60 14.69
CA TYR A 352 -10.67 -8.67 13.77
C TYR A 352 -10.89 -10.09 13.26
N ARG A 353 -12.15 -10.38 12.92
CA ARG A 353 -12.60 -11.60 12.27
C ARG A 353 -13.61 -11.23 11.21
N MET A 354 -13.52 -11.86 10.05
CA MET A 354 -14.48 -11.72 8.98
C MET A 354 -14.84 -13.10 8.47
N GLU A 355 -16.10 -13.31 8.14
CA GLU A 355 -16.59 -14.54 7.54
C GLU A 355 -16.78 -14.30 6.05
N PHE A 356 -15.88 -14.85 5.22
CA PHE A 356 -16.01 -14.81 3.77
C PHE A 356 -16.30 -16.22 3.25
N ASP A 357 -17.37 -16.34 2.46
CA ASP A 357 -17.90 -17.63 1.97
C ASP A 357 -17.42 -17.97 0.55
N THR A 358 -16.52 -17.17 -0.03
CA THR A 358 -16.08 -17.35 -1.42
C THR A 358 -14.57 -17.23 -1.58
N VAL A 359 -13.97 -18.23 -2.25
CA VAL A 359 -12.59 -18.22 -2.75
C VAL A 359 -12.57 -17.35 -4.01
N LYS A 360 -12.40 -16.04 -3.87
CA LYS A 360 -12.19 -15.18 -5.05
C LYS A 360 -10.91 -14.36 -5.04
N ASP A 361 -10.35 -13.96 -3.89
CA ASP A 361 -9.15 -13.10 -3.88
C ASP A 361 -8.22 -13.37 -2.68
N LEU A 362 -7.00 -12.82 -2.73
CA LEU A 362 -6.03 -12.86 -1.62
C LEU A 362 -6.64 -12.31 -0.33
N ARG A 363 -6.31 -12.92 0.82
CA ARG A 363 -6.80 -12.57 2.17
C ARG A 363 -8.28 -12.90 2.46
N TYR A 364 -9.08 -13.36 1.48
CA TYR A 364 -10.46 -13.81 1.73
C TYR A 364 -10.53 -15.20 2.39
N ASP A 365 -9.40 -15.89 2.54
CA ASP A 365 -9.28 -17.11 3.32
C ASP A 365 -9.09 -16.84 4.83
N MET A 366 -9.10 -15.57 5.27
CA MET A 366 -8.81 -15.20 6.64
C MET A 366 -9.76 -15.82 7.67
N VAL A 367 -9.22 -16.07 8.87
CA VAL A 367 -9.99 -16.55 10.03
C VAL A 367 -9.94 -15.54 11.17
N ILE A 368 -8.74 -15.05 11.48
CA ILE A 368 -8.51 -14.09 12.55
C ILE A 368 -7.23 -13.30 12.26
N GLY A 369 -7.27 -12.00 12.52
CA GLY A 369 -6.11 -11.14 12.35
C GLY A 369 -6.02 -10.07 13.44
N THR A 370 -4.89 -9.38 13.42
CA THR A 370 -4.63 -8.19 14.22
C THR A 370 -4.17 -7.08 13.31
N THR A 371 -4.64 -5.85 13.53
CA THR A 371 -4.17 -4.66 12.79
C THR A 371 -4.07 -3.46 13.71
N CYS A 372 -3.09 -2.58 13.48
CA CYS A 372 -3.08 -1.23 14.00
C CYS A 372 -3.49 -0.17 12.97
N PHE A 373 -3.87 -0.57 11.74
CA PHE A 373 -4.32 0.32 10.68
C PHE A 373 -5.61 -0.23 10.04
N SER A 374 -6.74 -0.01 10.72
CA SER A 374 -8.05 -0.54 10.31
C SER A 374 -8.54 0.05 8.99
N ASP A 375 -8.32 1.34 8.73
CA ASP A 375 -8.78 1.99 7.50
C ASP A 375 -8.11 1.41 6.25
N LEU A 376 -6.83 1.07 6.33
CA LEU A 376 -6.11 0.40 5.24
C LEU A 376 -6.70 -0.99 4.92
N LEU A 377 -7.14 -1.74 5.95
CA LEU A 377 -7.83 -3.01 5.73
C LEU A 377 -9.23 -2.78 5.15
N GLN A 378 -9.96 -1.78 5.66
CA GLN A 378 -11.28 -1.45 5.17
C GLN A 378 -11.25 -1.11 3.69
N ASP A 379 -10.31 -0.27 3.26
CA ASP A 379 -10.09 0.05 1.84
C ASP A 379 -9.92 -1.24 1.03
N TYR A 380 -8.99 -2.11 1.45
CA TYR A 380 -8.70 -3.36 0.76
C TYR A 380 -9.94 -4.25 0.56
N PHE A 381 -10.74 -4.47 1.61
CA PHE A 381 -11.92 -5.34 1.54
C PHE A 381 -13.12 -4.70 0.85
N ASN A 382 -13.17 -3.37 0.77
CA ASN A 382 -14.18 -2.63 0.02
C ASN A 382 -13.85 -2.51 -1.48
N GLY A 383 -12.65 -2.95 -1.91
CA GLY A 383 -12.20 -2.74 -3.29
C GLY A 383 -11.64 -1.32 -3.54
N GLU A 384 -11.31 -0.59 -2.49
CA GLU A 384 -10.80 0.78 -2.51
C GLU A 384 -9.28 0.78 -2.31
N THR A 385 -8.61 1.86 -2.72
CA THR A 385 -7.14 1.99 -2.64
C THR A 385 -6.67 3.30 -2.03
N GLU A 386 -7.56 4.07 -1.40
CA GLU A 386 -7.29 5.46 -1.00
C GLU A 386 -6.05 5.59 -0.09
N ASN A 387 -5.98 4.85 1.01
CA ASN A 387 -4.82 4.90 1.91
C ASN A 387 -3.56 4.34 1.25
N ALA A 388 -3.66 3.28 0.46
CA ALA A 388 -2.52 2.72 -0.27
C ALA A 388 -1.95 3.70 -1.31
N ASP A 389 -2.82 4.42 -2.02
CA ASP A 389 -2.46 5.47 -2.97
C ASP A 389 -1.81 6.68 -2.29
N LYS A 390 -2.35 7.11 -1.14
CA LYS A 390 -1.79 8.23 -0.37
C LYS A 390 -0.41 7.90 0.21
N LEU A 391 -0.21 6.68 0.69
CA LEU A 391 1.10 6.20 1.15
C LEU A 391 2.11 6.14 0.00
N ALA A 392 1.70 5.58 -1.14
CA ALA A 392 2.48 5.52 -2.37
C ALA A 392 2.87 6.91 -2.88
N ALA A 393 1.95 7.88 -2.85
CA ALA A 393 2.24 9.26 -3.20
C ALA A 393 3.28 9.93 -2.28
N CYS A 394 3.50 9.39 -1.08
CA CYS A 394 4.58 9.81 -0.17
C CYS A 394 5.90 9.05 -0.39
N GLY A 395 5.93 8.02 -1.24
CA GLY A 395 7.08 7.14 -1.46
C GLY A 395 7.18 5.99 -0.44
N SER A 396 6.12 5.73 0.33
CA SER A 396 5.99 4.57 1.21
C SER A 396 5.09 3.53 0.56
N LYS A 397 5.20 2.25 0.96
CA LYS A 397 4.30 1.20 0.46
C LYS A 397 3.69 0.39 1.58
N ALA A 398 2.37 0.32 1.59
CA ALA A 398 1.63 -0.67 2.35
C ALA A 398 1.65 -2.00 1.58
N VAL A 399 2.22 -3.03 2.21
CA VAL A 399 2.35 -4.37 1.63
C VAL A 399 1.97 -5.45 2.65
N PHE A 400 1.67 -6.64 2.18
CA PHE A 400 1.57 -7.82 3.04
C PHE A 400 2.39 -8.97 2.47
N LEU A 401 3.11 -9.65 3.36
CA LEU A 401 3.77 -10.91 3.09
C LEU A 401 2.70 -12.01 3.00
N VAL A 402 2.83 -12.92 2.05
CA VAL A 402 1.98 -14.09 1.89
C VAL A 402 2.85 -15.34 2.01
N MET A 403 2.50 -16.21 2.96
CA MET A 403 3.11 -17.51 3.12
C MET A 403 2.04 -18.60 2.97
N PRO A 404 2.00 -19.31 1.83
CA PRO A 404 1.15 -20.48 1.66
C PRO A 404 1.60 -21.59 2.61
N VAL A 405 0.68 -22.11 3.43
CA VAL A 405 0.98 -23.12 4.45
C VAL A 405 0.25 -24.45 4.22
N GLY A 406 -0.80 -24.46 3.39
CA GLY A 406 -1.61 -25.65 3.12
C GLY A 406 -2.35 -26.17 4.36
N GLU A 407 -2.91 -27.38 4.29
CA GLU A 407 -3.73 -27.96 5.38
C GLU A 407 -2.94 -28.43 6.62
N ALA A 408 -1.62 -28.23 6.68
CA ALA A 408 -0.77 -28.76 7.75
C ALA A 408 -0.88 -27.97 9.07
N ASP A 409 -0.80 -28.72 10.18
CA ASP A 409 -0.86 -28.34 11.60
C ASP A 409 -1.10 -26.86 11.96
N ARG A 410 -2.38 -26.49 12.05
CA ARG A 410 -2.86 -25.17 12.50
C ARG A 410 -2.37 -24.76 13.89
N SER A 411 -1.98 -25.71 14.75
CA SER A 411 -1.54 -25.38 16.12
C SER A 411 -0.15 -24.71 16.17
N GLY A 412 0.67 -24.93 15.14
CA GLY A 412 1.99 -24.32 14.97
C GLY A 412 1.98 -23.02 14.16
N MET A 413 0.98 -22.80 13.29
CA MET A 413 0.99 -21.70 12.32
C MET A 413 0.96 -20.31 12.98
N LEU A 414 0.13 -20.13 14.00
CA LEU A 414 0.10 -18.84 14.71
C LEU A 414 1.44 -18.52 15.38
N LYS A 415 2.12 -19.53 15.93
CA LYS A 415 3.46 -19.38 16.52
C LYS A 415 4.51 -19.07 15.46
N LEU A 416 4.43 -19.73 14.30
CA LEU A 416 5.32 -19.48 13.17
C LEU A 416 5.16 -18.05 12.64
N ARG A 417 3.93 -17.55 12.51
CA ARG A 417 3.68 -16.15 12.11
C ARG A 417 4.36 -15.18 13.09
N TYR A 418 4.13 -15.35 14.40
CA TYR A 418 4.75 -14.48 15.42
C TYR A 418 6.27 -14.58 15.42
N GLU A 419 6.84 -15.77 15.23
CA GLU A 419 8.29 -15.93 15.09
C GLU A 419 8.83 -15.14 13.90
N ILE A 420 8.17 -15.19 12.75
CA ILE A 420 8.57 -14.45 11.55
C ILE A 420 8.41 -12.94 11.76
N GLU A 421 7.32 -12.49 12.39
CA GLU A 421 7.09 -11.07 12.76
C GLU A 421 8.20 -10.54 13.67
N ASP A 422 8.56 -11.30 14.72
CA ASP A 422 9.63 -10.94 15.65
C ASP A 422 10.98 -10.83 14.94
N ARG A 423 11.30 -11.79 14.06
CA ARG A 423 12.55 -11.78 13.30
C ARG A 423 12.60 -10.70 12.23
N LEU A 424 11.51 -10.46 11.51
CA LEU A 424 11.41 -9.34 10.57
C LEU A 424 11.64 -8.02 11.30
N THR A 425 11.03 -7.83 12.47
CA THR A 425 11.22 -6.62 13.29
C THR A 425 12.66 -6.47 13.75
N ALA A 426 13.26 -7.53 14.29
CA ALA A 426 14.60 -7.49 14.88
C ALA A 426 15.74 -7.43 13.84
N GLU A 427 15.60 -8.14 12.72
CA GLU A 427 16.70 -8.38 11.76
C GLU A 427 16.57 -7.58 10.46
N VAL A 428 15.36 -7.14 10.08
CA VAL A 428 15.09 -6.52 8.76
C VAL A 428 14.56 -5.10 8.89
N LEU A 429 13.42 -4.92 9.56
CA LEU A 429 12.73 -3.63 9.63
C LEU A 429 13.54 -2.62 10.46
N GLY A 430 14.11 -3.07 11.56
CA GLY A 430 14.77 -2.23 12.55
C GLY A 430 13.86 -1.86 13.72
N LYS A 431 14.45 -1.28 14.76
CA LYS A 431 13.73 -0.93 15.99
C LYS A 431 12.72 0.19 15.70
N LYS A 432 11.43 -0.10 15.88
CA LYS A 432 10.35 0.89 15.79
C LYS A 432 10.63 2.11 16.68
N GLY A 433 10.44 3.31 16.14
CA GLY A 433 10.68 4.58 16.83
C GLY A 433 12.17 4.95 16.91
N SER A 434 13.05 4.26 16.18
CA SER A 434 14.46 4.66 16.09
C SER A 434 14.71 5.76 15.05
N GLY A 435 13.73 6.00 14.18
CA GLY A 435 13.84 6.78 12.95
C GLY A 435 14.68 6.11 11.86
N ARG A 436 15.36 5.00 12.16
CA ARG A 436 16.26 4.32 11.22
C ARG A 436 15.64 3.09 10.58
N GLU A 437 14.48 2.67 11.08
CA GLU A 437 13.74 1.55 10.53
C GLU A 437 13.37 1.81 9.05
N ILE A 438 13.38 0.75 8.26
CA ILE A 438 13.02 0.77 6.83
C ILE A 438 11.52 0.48 6.61
N GLY A 439 10.80 0.17 7.69
CA GLY A 439 9.36 -0.05 7.71
C GLY A 439 8.89 -0.44 9.12
N ILE A 440 7.58 -0.64 9.27
CA ILE A 440 6.94 -1.07 10.52
C ILE A 440 5.98 -2.22 10.27
N LEU A 441 5.78 -3.05 11.28
CA LEU A 441 4.69 -4.03 11.34
C LEU A 441 3.37 -3.28 11.58
N LEU A 442 2.37 -3.59 10.77
CA LEU A 442 0.99 -3.09 10.92
C LEU A 442 0.07 -4.15 11.53
N GLY A 443 0.41 -5.43 11.39
CA GLY A 443 -0.49 -6.51 11.74
C GLY A 443 -0.15 -7.82 11.07
N GLY A 444 -1.09 -8.74 11.14
CA GLY A 444 -1.00 -10.00 10.43
C GLY A 444 -2.23 -10.85 10.66
N THR A 445 -2.39 -11.83 9.79
CA THR A 445 -3.64 -12.59 9.67
C THR A 445 -3.31 -14.06 9.50
N MET A 446 -4.05 -14.90 10.22
CA MET A 446 -4.09 -16.33 9.97
C MET A 446 -5.30 -16.63 9.09
N GLY A 447 -5.03 -17.05 7.86
CA GLY A 447 -6.00 -17.61 6.96
C GLY A 447 -6.09 -19.12 7.04
N ARG A 448 -7.01 -19.67 6.24
CA ARG A 448 -7.22 -21.09 6.05
C ARG A 448 -6.08 -21.71 5.25
N ASP A 449 -5.61 -21.00 4.24
CA ASP A 449 -4.64 -21.49 3.25
C ASP A 449 -3.29 -20.77 3.37
N ASN A 450 -3.31 -19.51 3.84
CA ASN A 450 -2.15 -18.63 3.93
C ASN A 450 -1.99 -17.97 5.30
N LEU A 451 -0.74 -17.62 5.63
CA LEU A 451 -0.44 -16.62 6.66
C LEU A 451 -0.07 -15.29 6.00
N TYR A 452 -0.48 -14.21 6.66
CA TYR A 452 -0.24 -12.85 6.21
C TYR A 452 0.47 -12.04 7.28
N ILE A 453 1.46 -11.23 6.88
CA ILE A 453 2.13 -10.25 7.74
C ILE A 453 2.04 -8.89 7.06
N ASP A 454 1.43 -7.93 7.73
CA ASP A 454 1.06 -6.63 7.17
C ASP A 454 2.13 -5.61 7.55
N LEU A 455 2.65 -4.88 6.56
CA LEU A 455 3.81 -4.01 6.70
C LEU A 455 3.58 -2.65 6.03
N LEU A 456 4.14 -1.60 6.63
CA LEU A 456 4.35 -0.32 5.97
C LEU A 456 5.84 -0.12 5.74
N LEU A 457 6.27 0.02 4.49
CA LEU A 457 7.67 0.17 4.11
C LEU A 457 7.99 1.62 3.78
N TYR A 458 8.98 2.20 4.45
CA TYR A 458 9.57 3.51 4.14
C TYR A 458 10.68 3.42 3.09
N ASP A 459 11.27 2.23 2.92
CA ASP A 459 12.31 1.91 1.94
C ASP A 459 12.11 0.48 1.39
N THR A 460 11.24 0.37 0.38
CA THR A 460 10.87 -0.93 -0.22
C THR A 460 12.07 -1.68 -0.84
N PRO A 461 12.97 -1.05 -1.61
CA PRO A 461 14.18 -1.72 -2.10
C PRO A 461 15.02 -2.35 -0.98
N ALA A 462 15.29 -1.59 0.09
CA ALA A 462 16.08 -2.08 1.22
C ALA A 462 15.39 -3.25 1.94
N PHE A 463 14.06 -3.21 2.05
CA PHE A 463 13.28 -4.31 2.63
C PHE A 463 13.39 -5.57 1.78
N MET A 464 13.19 -5.46 0.46
CA MET A 464 13.23 -6.62 -0.45
C MET A 464 14.57 -7.34 -0.39
N GLU A 465 15.68 -6.60 -0.36
CA GLU A 465 17.03 -7.17 -0.25
C GLU A 465 17.22 -7.94 1.07
N GLN A 466 16.88 -7.31 2.20
CA GLN A 466 17.13 -7.87 3.53
C GLN A 466 16.15 -9.00 3.89
N ALA A 467 14.86 -8.83 3.57
CA ALA A 467 13.83 -9.83 3.83
C ALA A 467 14.07 -11.12 3.05
N SER A 468 14.53 -11.05 1.79
CA SER A 468 14.83 -12.23 0.98
C SER A 468 15.87 -13.14 1.65
N SER A 469 16.90 -12.56 2.26
CA SER A 469 17.96 -13.29 2.96
C SER A 469 17.43 -13.98 4.24
N LEU A 470 16.62 -13.27 5.02
CA LEU A 470 16.00 -13.81 6.23
C LEU A 470 15.02 -14.94 5.90
N LEU A 471 14.09 -14.68 4.97
CA LEU A 471 13.00 -15.59 4.63
C LEU A 471 13.49 -16.83 3.87
N GLY A 472 14.62 -16.72 3.15
CA GLY A 472 15.30 -17.86 2.53
C GLY A 472 15.78 -18.94 3.52
N GLN A 473 15.81 -18.65 4.83
CA GLN A 473 16.17 -19.63 5.86
C GLN A 473 15.03 -20.59 6.20
N TYR A 474 13.80 -20.27 5.79
CA TYR A 474 12.62 -21.10 6.01
C TYR A 474 12.41 -22.07 4.83
N SER A 475 11.67 -23.15 5.05
CA SER A 475 11.33 -24.14 4.01
C SER A 475 10.08 -23.77 3.19
N TYR A 476 9.50 -22.59 3.42
CA TYR A 476 8.24 -22.15 2.80
C TYR A 476 8.51 -21.12 1.69
N PRO A 477 7.68 -21.09 0.64
CA PRO A 477 7.68 -20.01 -0.32
C PRO A 477 7.08 -18.74 0.31
N PHE A 478 7.69 -17.60 0.01
CA PHE A 478 7.21 -16.29 0.45
C PHE A 478 6.95 -15.41 -0.76
N TYR A 479 5.82 -14.70 -0.70
CA TYR A 479 5.43 -13.70 -1.68
C TYR A 479 5.14 -12.37 -0.99
N LEU A 480 5.25 -11.28 -1.73
CA LEU A 480 4.85 -9.95 -1.29
C LEU A 480 3.76 -9.43 -2.23
N ALA A 481 2.77 -8.76 -1.67
CA ALA A 481 1.70 -8.09 -2.41
C ALA A 481 1.43 -6.71 -1.83
N GLU A 482 1.00 -5.76 -2.66
CA GLU A 482 0.53 -4.45 -2.18
C GLU A 482 -0.87 -4.59 -1.56
N PHE A 483 -1.18 -3.70 -0.62
CA PHE A 483 -2.54 -3.48 -0.10
C PHE A 483 -3.45 -2.84 -1.15
N ARG A 484 -3.65 -3.54 -2.26
CA ARG A 484 -4.54 -3.17 -3.36
C ARG A 484 -5.33 -4.39 -3.80
N PRO A 485 -6.62 -4.25 -4.09
CA PRO A 485 -7.36 -5.28 -4.82
C PRO A 485 -6.62 -5.64 -6.12
N GLU A 486 -6.67 -6.91 -6.52
CA GLU A 486 -6.01 -7.41 -7.75
C GLU A 486 -4.47 -7.29 -7.75
N SER A 487 -3.84 -7.08 -6.59
CA SER A 487 -2.39 -7.01 -6.49
C SER A 487 -1.75 -8.34 -6.93
N ARG A 488 -0.65 -8.23 -7.69
CA ARG A 488 0.10 -9.39 -8.16
C ARG A 488 1.04 -9.86 -7.06
N LEU A 489 1.06 -11.17 -6.81
CA LEU A 489 2.07 -11.80 -5.96
C LEU A 489 3.44 -11.63 -6.59
N VAL A 490 4.39 -11.17 -5.79
CA VAL A 490 5.78 -11.05 -6.17
C VAL A 490 6.60 -12.00 -5.32
N ALA A 491 7.26 -12.95 -5.97
CA ALA A 491 8.10 -13.93 -5.30
C ALA A 491 9.23 -13.25 -4.52
N LEU A 492 9.38 -13.62 -3.25
CA LEU A 492 10.37 -13.04 -2.35
C LEU A 492 11.46 -14.05 -1.96
N ALA A 493 11.07 -15.27 -1.58
CA ALA A 493 12.01 -16.33 -1.21
C ALA A 493 11.42 -17.73 -1.46
N ASN A 494 12.29 -18.69 -1.76
CA ASN A 494 11.98 -20.13 -1.91
C ASN A 494 10.81 -20.45 -2.86
N VAL A 495 10.67 -19.68 -3.94
CA VAL A 495 9.69 -19.94 -5.01
C VAL A 495 10.35 -20.88 -6.02
N GLY A 496 9.82 -22.10 -6.14
CA GLY A 496 10.32 -23.16 -7.02
C GLY A 496 9.59 -23.25 -8.35
#